data_AF-A0A9E8MXG0-F1
#
_entry.id   AF-A0A9E8MXG0-F1
#
_cell.length_a   1.000
_cell.length_b   1.000
_cell.length_c   1.000
_cell.angle_alpha   90.00
_cell.angle_beta   90.00
_cell.angle_gamma   90.00
#
_symmetry.space_group_name_H-M   'P 1'
#
loop_
_entity.id
_entity.type
_entity.pdbx_description
1 polymer ?
#
loop_
_entity_poly.entity_id
_entity_poly.type
_entity_poly.pdbx_seq_one_letter_code
_entity_poly.pdbx_strand_id
1 'polypeptide(L)'
;MKTKMDLQMVFVLIIIGLLAGIFSGMFGIGGGVVMVPLMVFALGYSQHQAQGTSLAVLAVPVTFLAAYTYHKTGEHPINFKYALVIAACFVLGGYLGTKIAVSINETLLKKIFSVLLAAIAIKMFFSK
;
A
#
# COMPACT_ATOMS: atom_id res chain seq x y z
N MET A 1 -9.85 -22.63 3.03
CA MET A 1 -9.09 -22.60 1.76
C MET A 1 -7.63 -22.93 2.06
N LYS A 2 -7.18 -24.17 1.84
CA LYS A 2 -5.75 -24.53 1.93
C LYS A 2 -5.14 -24.32 0.55
N THR A 3 -4.67 -23.10 0.28
CA THR A 3 -3.92 -22.82 -0.95
C THR A 3 -2.56 -23.50 -0.79
N LYS A 4 -2.34 -24.64 -1.46
CA LYS A 4 -0.98 -25.20 -1.54
C LYS A 4 -0.12 -24.17 -2.29
N MET A 5 0.95 -23.72 -1.66
CA MET A 5 1.92 -22.82 -2.30
C MET A 5 2.72 -23.63 -3.32
N ASP A 6 2.31 -23.55 -4.58
CA ASP A 6 3.10 -24.05 -5.70
C ASP A 6 4.20 -23.03 -6.08
N LEU A 7 5.27 -23.50 -6.72
CA LEU A 7 6.45 -22.72 -7.09
C LEU A 7 6.10 -21.47 -7.91
N GLN A 8 5.12 -21.60 -8.82
CA GLN A 8 4.62 -20.48 -9.60
C GLN A 8 4.01 -19.37 -8.72
N MET A 9 3.24 -19.74 -7.70
CA MET A 9 2.63 -18.78 -6.78
C MET A 9 3.69 -18.05 -5.96
N VAL A 10 4.70 -18.78 -5.47
CA VAL A 10 5.84 -18.19 -4.76
C VAL A 10 6.56 -17.17 -5.65
N PHE A 11 6.80 -17.52 -6.91
CA PHE A 11 7.45 -16.62 -7.87
C PHE A 11 6.65 -15.33 -8.10
N VAL A 12 5.32 -15.44 -8.26
CA VAL A 12 4.43 -14.26 -8.41
C VAL A 12 4.47 -13.39 -7.14
N LEU A 13 4.43 -13.99 -5.95
CA LEU A 13 4.51 -13.26 -4.68
C LEU A 13 5.84 -12.53 -4.51
N ILE A 14 6.96 -13.14 -4.93
CA ILE A 14 8.28 -12.50 -4.94
C ILE A 14 8.29 -11.26 -5.84
N ILE A 15 7.77 -11.36 -7.06
CA ILE A 15 7.69 -10.23 -8.00
C ILE A 15 6.83 -9.10 -7.40
N ILE A 16 5.65 -9.44 -6.86
CA ILE A 16 4.76 -8.46 -6.22
C ILE A 16 5.50 -7.75 -5.08
N GLY A 17 6.18 -8.50 -4.21
CA GLY A 17 6.92 -7.95 -3.08
C GLY A 17 8.06 -7.03 -3.52
N LEU A 18 8.85 -7.44 -4.52
CA LEU A 18 9.97 -6.64 -5.03
C LEU A 18 9.49 -5.33 -5.67
N LEU A 19 8.51 -5.40 -6.58
CA LEU A 19 7.96 -4.21 -7.22
C LEU A 19 7.36 -3.26 -6.19
N ALA A 20 6.54 -3.78 -5.27
CA ALA A 20 5.92 -2.93 -4.27
C ALA A 20 6.93 -2.33 -3.30
N GLY A 21 8.00 -3.06 -2.94
CA GLY A 21 9.10 -2.55 -2.13
C GLY A 21 9.86 -1.41 -2.82
N ILE A 22 10.24 -1.60 -4.09
CA ILE A 22 10.90 -0.58 -4.91
C ILE A 22 10.04 0.69 -4.98
N PHE A 23 8.77 0.55 -5.38
CA PHE A 23 7.87 1.69 -5.51
C PHE A 23 7.53 2.35 -4.17
N SER A 24 7.45 1.57 -3.08
CA SER A 24 7.27 2.10 -1.72
C SER A 24 8.46 2.96 -1.31
N GLY A 25 9.70 2.53 -1.59
CA GLY A 25 10.90 3.30 -1.29
C GLY A 25 11.04 4.55 -2.15
N MET A 26 10.77 4.44 -3.46
CA MET A 26 10.91 5.55 -4.41
C MET A 26 9.89 6.67 -4.18
N PHE A 27 8.63 6.32 -3.95
CA PHE A 27 7.54 7.30 -3.91
C PHE A 27 6.97 7.56 -2.50
N GLY A 28 7.35 6.76 -1.50
CA GLY A 28 6.87 6.91 -0.12
C GLY A 28 5.38 6.60 0.09
N ILE A 29 4.65 6.18 -0.95
CA ILE A 29 3.20 5.88 -0.90
C ILE A 29 2.86 4.55 -0.22
N GLY A 30 3.88 3.76 0.16
CA GLY A 30 3.67 2.48 0.81
C GLY A 30 3.27 1.34 -0.14
N GLY A 31 3.66 1.28 -1.40
CA GLY A 31 3.56 0.08 -2.27
C GLY A 31 2.17 -0.53 -2.57
N GLY A 32 1.12 -0.22 -1.81
CA GLY A 32 -0.22 -0.80 -1.92
C GLY A 32 -0.92 -0.48 -3.24
N VAL A 33 -0.60 0.67 -3.84
CA VAL A 33 -1.05 1.07 -5.18
C VAL A 33 -0.65 0.06 -6.25
N VAL A 34 0.47 -0.64 -6.05
CA VAL A 34 0.97 -1.68 -6.96
C VAL A 34 0.56 -3.07 -6.47
N MET A 35 0.71 -3.33 -5.17
CA MET A 35 0.37 -4.62 -4.55
C MET A 35 -1.09 -5.01 -4.74
N VAL A 36 -2.04 -4.08 -4.55
CA VAL A 36 -3.48 -4.37 -4.59
C VAL A 36 -3.94 -4.80 -5.99
N PRO A 37 -3.68 -4.03 -7.07
CA PRO A 37 -4.06 -4.47 -8.42
C PRO A 37 -3.39 -5.78 -8.83
N LEU A 38 -2.11 -5.99 -8.49
CA LEU A 38 -1.41 -7.23 -8.83
C LEU A 38 -2.00 -8.44 -8.12
N MET A 39 -2.36 -8.34 -6.84
CA MET A 39 -3.04 -9.45 -6.14
C MET A 39 -4.43 -9.73 -6.73
N VAL A 40 -5.20 -8.69 -7.07
CA VAL A 40 -6.52 -8.85 -7.67
C VAL A 40 -6.43 -9.50 -9.07
N PHE A 41 -5.53 -9.01 -9.93
CA PHE A 41 -5.45 -9.45 -11.32
C PHE A 41 -4.61 -10.71 -11.53
N ALA A 42 -3.52 -10.89 -10.78
CA ALA A 42 -2.61 -12.03 -10.96
C ALA A 42 -2.96 -13.23 -10.05
N LEU A 43 -3.51 -12.97 -8.86
CA LEU A 43 -3.84 -14.03 -7.88
C LEU A 43 -5.34 -14.25 -7.69
N GLY A 44 -6.19 -13.44 -8.34
CA GLY A 44 -7.65 -13.54 -8.21
C GLY A 44 -8.15 -13.18 -6.81
N TYR A 45 -7.38 -12.37 -6.05
CA TYR A 45 -7.79 -11.96 -4.72
C TYR A 45 -9.02 -11.05 -4.79
N SER A 46 -9.89 -11.21 -3.80
CA SER A 46 -10.95 -10.26 -3.54
C SER A 46 -10.36 -8.87 -3.19
N GLN A 47 -11.11 -7.80 -3.43
CA GLN A 47 -10.61 -6.44 -3.17
C GLN A 47 -10.23 -6.26 -1.68
N HIS A 48 -11.03 -6.85 -0.79
CA HIS A 48 -10.77 -6.84 0.67
C HIS A 48 -9.54 -7.65 1.03
N GLN A 49 -9.36 -8.83 0.43
CA GLN A 49 -8.19 -9.66 0.65
C GLN A 49 -6.90 -8.94 0.24
N ALA A 50 -6.88 -8.38 -0.97
CA ALA A 50 -5.71 -7.66 -1.48
C ALA A 50 -5.35 -6.45 -0.62
N GLN A 51 -6.34 -5.65 -0.20
CA GLN A 51 -6.11 -4.51 0.69
C GLN A 51 -5.60 -4.94 2.06
N GLY A 52 -6.26 -5.92 2.70
CA GLY A 52 -5.85 -6.44 4.01
C GLY A 52 -4.43 -7.01 4.00
N THR A 53 -4.09 -7.82 2.99
CA THR A 53 -2.73 -8.36 2.83
C THR A 53 -1.71 -7.23 2.60
N SER A 54 -2.03 -6.23 1.77
CA SER A 54 -1.13 -5.11 1.55
C SER A 54 -0.85 -4.32 2.84
N LEU A 55 -1.88 -4.04 3.65
CA LEU A 55 -1.72 -3.34 4.93
C LEU A 55 -0.84 -4.14 5.90
N ALA A 56 -1.01 -5.46 5.94
CA ALA A 56 -0.18 -6.34 6.78
C ALA A 56 1.30 -6.30 6.36
N VAL A 57 1.60 -6.30 5.06
CA VAL A 57 2.97 -6.18 4.54
C VAL A 57 3.59 -4.83 4.87
N LEU A 58 2.79 -3.76 4.82
CA LEU A 58 3.26 -2.39 4.98
C LEU A 58 3.39 -1.93 6.42
N ALA A 59 2.73 -2.60 7.36
CA ALA A 59 2.62 -2.14 8.75
C ALA A 59 3.97 -1.90 9.43
N VAL A 60 4.98 -2.74 9.15
CA VAL A 60 6.27 -2.63 9.84
C VAL A 60 7.47 -2.76 8.89
N PRO A 61 7.70 -3.88 8.18
CA PRO A 61 9.03 -4.13 7.61
C PRO A 61 9.39 -3.18 6.45
N VAL A 62 8.45 -2.91 5.53
CA VAL A 62 8.74 -2.12 4.33
C VAL A 62 8.85 -0.63 4.65
N THR A 63 7.86 -0.09 5.37
CA THR A 63 7.77 1.34 5.66
C THR A 63 8.81 1.77 6.69
N PHE A 64 9.12 0.94 7.68
CA PHE A 64 10.18 1.22 8.65
C PHE A 64 11.54 1.30 7.98
N LEU A 65 11.91 0.31 7.15
CA LEU A 65 13.21 0.29 6.50
C LEU A 65 13.37 1.49 5.54
N ALA A 66 12.32 1.81 4.77
CA ALA A 66 12.32 3.00 3.91
C ALA A 66 12.51 4.29 4.73
N ALA A 67 11.74 4.48 5.81
CA ALA A 67 11.86 5.65 6.68
C ALA A 67 13.25 5.75 7.33
N TYR A 68 13.79 4.61 7.80
CA TYR A 68 15.14 4.55 8.36
C TYR A 68 16.21 4.97 7.34
N THR A 69 16.12 4.47 6.11
CA THR A 69 17.04 4.87 5.03
C THR A 69 16.90 6.35 4.73
N TYR A 70 15.69 6.90 4.57
CA TYR A 70 15.51 8.35 4.38
C TYR A 70 16.08 9.18 5.53
N HIS A 71 15.91 8.74 6.78
CA HIS A 71 16.46 9.44 7.93
C HIS A 71 17.99 9.41 7.97
N LYS A 72 18.60 8.28 7.57
CA LYS A 72 20.05 8.07 7.65
C LYS A 72 20.82 8.65 6.46
N THR A 73 20.28 8.53 5.25
CA THR A 73 20.98 8.86 4.00
C THR A 73 20.35 10.03 3.23
N GLY A 74 19.16 10.49 3.62
CA GLY A 74 18.52 11.63 3.00
C GLY A 74 19.22 12.95 3.34
N GLU A 75 19.11 13.94 2.45
CA GLU A 75 19.67 15.28 2.65
C GLU A 75 19.10 15.97 3.91
N HIS A 76 17.87 15.60 4.29
CA HIS A 76 17.20 16.12 5.47
C HIS A 76 16.65 14.98 6.33
N PRO A 77 17.02 14.91 7.62
CA PRO A 77 16.50 13.89 8.52
C PRO A 77 15.02 14.11 8.81
N ILE A 78 14.32 13.00 9.03
CA ILE A 78 12.90 13.00 9.41
C ILE A 78 12.64 13.85 10.66
N ASN A 79 11.63 14.72 10.59
CA ASN A 79 11.11 15.43 11.76
C ASN A 79 10.16 14.52 12.55
N PHE A 80 10.68 13.94 13.64
CA PHE A 80 9.91 13.01 14.47
C PHE A 80 8.72 13.63 15.20
N LYS A 81 8.72 14.94 15.47
CA LYS A 81 7.56 15.60 16.09
C LYS A 81 6.38 15.59 15.13
N TYR A 82 6.62 15.92 13.86
CA TYR A 82 5.58 15.89 12.83
C TYR A 82 5.13 14.45 12.56
N ALA A 83 6.07 13.53 12.46
CA ALA A 83 5.77 12.11 12.26
C ALA A 83 4.87 11.55 13.38
N LEU A 84 5.12 11.90 14.65
CA LEU A 84 4.34 11.42 15.78
C LEU A 84 2.91 11.97 15.80
N VAL A 85 2.73 13.27 15.55
CA VAL A 85 1.40 13.89 15.46
C VAL A 85 0.60 13.27 14.32
N ILE A 86 1.23 13.13 13.14
CA ILE A 86 0.59 12.50 11.99
C ILE A 86 0.26 11.03 12.29
N ALA A 87 1.17 10.27 12.90
CA ALA A 87 0.96 8.88 13.25
C ALA A 87 -0.24 8.69 14.20
N ALA A 88 -0.39 9.54 15.21
CA ALA A 88 -1.52 9.48 16.14
C ALA A 88 -2.86 9.65 15.41
N CYS A 89 -2.97 10.67 14.54
CA CYS A 89 -4.18 10.88 13.73
C CYS A 89 -4.36 9.79 12.66
N PHE A 90 -3.26 9.28 12.11
CA PHE A 90 -3.25 8.25 11.08
C PHE A 90 -3.84 6.93 11.60
N VAL A 91 -3.53 6.54 12.85
CA VAL A 91 -4.11 5.34 13.47
C VAL A 91 -5.64 5.45 13.52
N LEU A 92 -6.18 6.59 13.97
CA LEU A 92 -7.63 6.82 14.02
C LEU A 92 -8.25 6.82 12.61
N GLY A 93 -7.63 7.55 11.68
CA GLY A 93 -8.09 7.60 10.29
C GLY A 93 -8.06 6.23 9.60
N GLY A 94 -7.02 5.44 9.84
CA GLY A 94 -6.88 4.08 9.32
C GLY A 94 -7.91 3.12 9.90
N TYR A 95 -8.19 3.21 11.20
CA TYR A 95 -9.24 2.42 11.85
C TYR A 95 -10.63 2.73 11.29
N LEU A 96 -10.99 4.02 11.21
CA LEU A 96 -12.29 4.45 10.67
C LEU A 96 -12.39 4.12 9.17
N GLY A 97 -11.34 4.39 8.41
CA GLY A 97 -11.26 4.08 6.98
C GLY A 97 -11.40 2.58 6.72
N THR A 98 -10.80 1.72 7.53
CA THR A 98 -10.96 0.26 7.43
C THR A 98 -12.40 -0.15 7.72
N LYS A 99 -13.04 0.38 8.77
CA LYS A 99 -14.45 0.11 9.08
C LYS A 99 -15.40 0.49 7.94
N ILE A 100 -15.13 1.62 7.29
CA ILE A 100 -15.89 2.06 6.11
C ILE A 100 -15.59 1.14 4.93
N ALA A 101 -14.32 0.83 4.68
CA ALA A 101 -13.93 0.00 3.55
C ALA A 101 -14.62 -1.38 3.61
N VAL A 102 -14.52 -2.09 4.74
CA VAL A 102 -15.09 -3.45 4.88
C VAL A 102 -16.62 -3.50 4.80
N SER A 103 -17.32 -2.39 5.01
CA SER A 103 -18.77 -2.31 4.85
C SER A 103 -19.21 -2.04 3.40
N ILE A 104 -18.28 -1.64 2.53
CA ILE A 104 -18.54 -1.41 1.09
C ILE A 104 -18.33 -2.72 0.33
N ASN A 105 -19.22 -2.99 -0.64
CA ASN A 105 -19.06 -4.14 -1.53
C ASN A 105 -17.82 -3.99 -2.43
N GLU A 106 -17.24 -5.12 -2.83
CA GLU A 106 -15.94 -5.13 -3.53
C GLU A 106 -15.93 -4.35 -4.84
N THR A 107 -17.03 -4.39 -5.58
CA THR A 107 -17.14 -3.70 -6.87
C THR A 107 -17.09 -2.19 -6.69
N LEU A 108 -17.84 -1.66 -5.72
CA LEU A 108 -17.84 -0.24 -5.41
C LEU A 108 -16.49 0.20 -4.82
N LEU A 109 -15.90 -0.60 -3.92
CA LEU A 109 -14.60 -0.29 -3.33
C LEU A 109 -13.49 -0.26 -4.40
N LYS A 110 -13.52 -1.19 -5.36
CA LYS A 110 -12.62 -1.21 -6.52
C LYS A 110 -12.81 0.05 -7.38
N LYS A 111 -14.05 0.48 -7.65
CA LYS A 111 -14.34 1.71 -8.39
C LYS A 111 -13.80 2.95 -7.67
N ILE A 112 -14.05 3.08 -6.37
CA ILE A 112 -13.54 4.18 -5.55
C ILE A 112 -12.01 4.24 -5.61
N PHE A 113 -11.35 3.10 -5.41
CA PHE A 113 -9.90 3.01 -5.50
C PHE A 113 -9.37 3.40 -6.89
N SER A 114 -10.04 2.93 -7.95
CA SER A 114 -9.66 3.25 -9.34
C SER A 114 -9.79 4.76 -9.65
N VAL A 115 -10.89 5.38 -9.21
CA VAL A 115 -11.11 6.83 -9.38
C VAL A 115 -10.08 7.64 -8.60
N LEU A 116 -9.75 7.23 -7.36
CA LEU A 116 -8.70 7.88 -6.57
C LEU A 116 -7.34 7.85 -7.28
N LEU A 117 -6.94 6.68 -7.80
CA LEU A 117 -5.69 6.54 -8.54
C LEU A 117 -5.68 7.40 -9.81
N ALA A 118 -6.78 7.40 -10.57
CA ALA A 118 -6.90 8.24 -11.77
C ALA A 118 -6.80 9.73 -11.42
N ALA A 119 -7.47 10.17 -10.35
CA ALA A 119 -7.42 11.56 -9.91
C ALA A 119 -6.01 11.98 -9.49
N ILE A 120 -5.29 11.13 -8.74
CA ILE A 120 -3.89 11.37 -8.36
C ILE A 120 -3.01 11.46 -9.61
N ALA A 121 -3.14 10.50 -10.54
CA ALA A 121 -2.36 10.47 -11.77
C ALA A 121 -2.59 11.72 -12.64
N ILE A 122 -3.86 12.09 -12.87
CA ILE A 122 -4.24 13.29 -13.62
C ILE A 122 -3.66 14.54 -12.94
N LYS A 123 -3.86 14.69 -11.62
CA LYS A 123 -3.37 15.85 -10.88
C LYS A 123 -1.85 15.96 -10.97
N MET A 124 -1.13 14.84 -10.82
CA MET A 124 0.33 14.84 -10.94
C MET A 124 0.79 15.20 -12.35
N PHE A 125 0.10 14.71 -13.38
CA PHE A 125 0.45 14.98 -14.78
C PHE A 125 0.27 16.45 -15.16
N PHE A 126 -0.74 17.12 -14.61
CA PHE A 126 -1.01 18.55 -14.88
C PHE A 126 -0.47 19.49 -13.80
N SER A 127 0.17 18.97 -12.75
CA SER A 127 0.87 19.80 -11.78
C SER A 127 2.10 20.42 -12.44
N LYS A 128 2.29 21.73 -12.27
CA LYS A 128 3.54 22.41 -12.64
C LYS A 128 4.71 21.91 -11.83
#